data_AF-A0A9X1SU05-F1
#
_entry.id   AF-A0A9X1SU05-F1
#
_cell.length_a   1.000
_cell.length_b   1.000
_cell.length_c   1.000
_cell.angle_alpha   90.00
_cell.angle_beta   90.00
_cell.angle_gamma   90.00
#
_symmetry.space_group_name_H-M   'P 1'
#
loop_
_entity.id
_entity.type
_entity.pdbx_description
1 polymer ?
#
loop_
_entity_poly.entity_id
_entity_poly.type
_entity_poly.pdbx_seq_one_letter_code
_entity_poly.pdbx_strand_id
1 'polypeptide(L)'
;MTSPIGRSDSPFARGQAASDIQHDLEFEARLDAAGNLLAKAAARLANNEHDKAQAFASRACRLPYDTYEDIHPATYWLEAELLRQLSVQIEYALDGDTRWIDRSEKLLSEVTGHAAGVLRTVLNSLLVDYAFPQPVVRRLHQLIGDGPRPFADDGTTVSVEERTQLCLDVLLVINRQLELYRIDTEADLASNQAQIDVIQARLQELEARAAAGHDT
;
A
#
# COMPACT_ATOMS: atom_id res chain seq x y z
N MET A 1 -36.13 -1.22 32.64
CA MET A 1 -37.09 -0.70 31.65
C MET A 1 -36.28 -0.15 30.48
N THR A 2 -35.98 -1.00 29.50
CA THR A 2 -35.24 -0.67 28.28
C THR A 2 -36.27 -0.32 27.20
N SER A 3 -36.34 0.95 26.81
CA SER A 3 -37.11 1.34 25.62
C SER A 3 -36.40 0.80 24.37
N PRO A 4 -37.12 0.15 23.44
CA PRO A 4 -36.54 -0.21 22.16
C PRO A 4 -36.38 1.08 21.33
N ILE A 5 -35.17 1.32 20.85
CA ILE A 5 -34.86 2.36 19.86
C ILE A 5 -35.64 2.01 18.59
N GLY A 6 -36.75 2.71 18.36
CA GLY A 6 -37.51 2.59 17.13
C GLY A 6 -36.65 3.08 15.97
N ARG A 7 -36.21 2.17 15.10
CA ARG A 7 -35.79 2.54 13.74
C ARG A 7 -36.99 3.20 13.08
N SER A 8 -36.86 4.48 12.76
CA SER A 8 -37.89 5.25 12.07
C SER A 8 -38.03 4.68 10.65
N ASP A 9 -39.07 3.89 10.39
CA ASP A 9 -39.50 3.42 9.06
C ASP A 9 -40.11 4.55 8.20
N SER A 10 -39.67 5.79 8.43
CA SER A 10 -40.09 6.97 7.68
C SER A 10 -39.68 6.82 6.20
N PRO A 11 -40.57 7.14 5.25
CA PRO A 11 -40.22 7.22 3.82
C PRO A 11 -39.03 8.15 3.54
N PHE A 12 -38.83 9.19 4.36
CA PHE A 12 -37.68 10.09 4.27
C PHE A 12 -36.37 9.42 4.66
N ALA A 13 -36.37 8.58 5.71
CA ALA A 13 -35.19 7.82 6.11
C ALA A 13 -34.81 6.76 5.06
N ARG A 14 -35.81 6.16 4.40
CA ARG A 14 -35.57 5.24 3.27
C ARG A 14 -35.05 5.96 2.02
N GLY A 15 -35.54 7.16 1.73
CA GLY A 15 -35.05 7.98 0.62
C GLY A 15 -33.60 8.42 0.82
N GLN A 16 -33.24 8.85 2.04
CA GLN A 16 -31.86 9.21 2.36
C GLN A 16 -30.91 8.01 2.23
N ALA A 17 -31.27 6.87 2.84
CA ALA A 17 -30.44 5.66 2.75
C ALA A 17 -30.24 5.17 1.30
N ALA A 18 -31.25 5.29 0.44
CA ALA A 18 -31.10 4.95 -0.97
C ALA A 18 -30.19 5.94 -1.74
N SER A 19 -30.23 7.23 -1.37
CA SER A 19 -29.33 8.23 -1.93
C SER A 19 -27.88 8.01 -1.50
N ASP A 20 -27.65 7.67 -0.24
CA ASP A 20 -26.32 7.38 0.30
C ASP A 20 -25.73 6.14 -0.40
N ILE A 21 -26.51 5.06 -0.52
CA ILE A 21 -26.07 3.84 -1.25
C ILE A 21 -25.71 4.16 -2.71
N GLN A 22 -26.53 4.96 -3.40
CA GLN A 22 -26.24 5.33 -4.79
C GLN A 22 -24.96 6.15 -4.90
N HIS A 23 -24.73 7.05 -3.94
CA HIS A 23 -23.51 7.85 -3.89
C HIS A 23 -22.27 6.97 -3.68
N ASP A 24 -22.32 6.04 -2.71
CA ASP A 24 -21.24 5.10 -2.42
C ASP A 24 -20.86 4.29 -3.67
N LEU A 25 -21.86 3.76 -4.39
CA LEU A 25 -21.64 2.99 -5.62
C LEU A 25 -20.99 3.82 -6.73
N GLU A 26 -21.35 5.09 -6.86
CA GLU A 26 -20.74 5.99 -7.83
C GLU A 26 -19.29 6.34 -7.48
N PHE A 27 -19.00 6.55 -6.19
CA PHE A 27 -17.64 6.75 -5.70
C PHE A 27 -16.77 5.52 -5.93
N GLU A 28 -17.26 4.33 -5.56
CA GLU A 28 -16.59 3.05 -5.81
C GLU A 28 -16.25 2.87 -7.30
N ALA A 29 -17.20 3.15 -8.20
CA ALA A 29 -16.95 3.06 -9.63
C ALA A 29 -15.89 4.06 -10.13
N ARG A 30 -15.86 5.28 -9.58
CA ARG A 30 -14.81 6.28 -9.87
C ARG A 30 -13.45 5.81 -9.33
N LEU A 31 -13.42 5.22 -8.14
CA LEU A 31 -12.22 4.71 -7.51
C LEU A 31 -11.62 3.54 -8.30
N ASP A 32 -12.45 2.59 -8.73
CA ASP A 32 -12.05 1.48 -9.60
C ASP A 32 -11.52 1.98 -10.95
N ALA A 33 -12.16 2.98 -11.54
CA ALA A 33 -11.70 3.59 -12.78
C ALA A 33 -10.32 4.26 -12.59
N ALA A 34 -10.13 5.00 -11.49
CA ALA A 34 -8.86 5.61 -11.14
C ALA A 34 -7.77 4.56 -10.96
N GLY A 35 -8.04 3.53 -10.16
CA GLY A 35 -7.11 2.44 -9.90
C GLY A 35 -6.67 1.70 -11.15
N ASN A 36 -7.61 1.39 -12.04
CA ASN A 36 -7.30 0.75 -13.32
C ASN A 36 -6.38 1.60 -14.21
N LEU A 37 -6.55 2.92 -14.21
CA LEU A 37 -5.71 3.84 -14.97
C LEU A 37 -4.32 3.98 -14.33
N LEU A 38 -4.26 4.11 -13.01
CA LEU A 38 -3.01 4.27 -12.26
C LEU A 38 -2.17 2.98 -12.26
N ALA A 39 -2.79 1.81 -12.15
CA ALA A 39 -2.10 0.52 -12.32
C ALA A 39 -1.46 0.38 -13.71
N LYS A 40 -2.17 0.84 -14.77
CA LYS A 40 -1.60 0.91 -16.12
C LYS A 40 -0.43 1.89 -16.16
N ALA A 41 -0.55 3.06 -15.54
CA ALA A 41 0.55 4.02 -15.47
C ALA A 41 1.78 3.43 -14.75
N ALA A 42 1.57 2.75 -13.62
CA ALA A 42 2.62 2.06 -12.85
C ALA A 42 3.39 1.06 -13.73
N ALA A 43 2.66 0.22 -14.47
CA ALA A 43 3.26 -0.76 -15.37
C ALA A 43 4.05 -0.10 -16.52
N ARG A 44 3.60 1.06 -17.02
CA ARG A 44 4.34 1.83 -18.03
C ARG A 44 5.62 2.44 -17.46
N LEU A 45 5.59 2.98 -16.24
CA LEU A 45 6.78 3.47 -15.55
C LEU A 45 7.82 2.36 -15.34
N ALA A 46 7.39 1.17 -14.93
CA ALA A 46 8.29 0.02 -14.76
C ALA A 46 9.00 -0.40 -16.07
N ASN A 47 8.43 -0.06 -17.22
CA ASN A 47 9.00 -0.31 -18.55
C ASN A 47 9.70 0.94 -19.15
N ASN A 48 9.95 1.99 -18.36
CA ASN A 48 10.51 3.27 -18.79
C ASN A 48 9.68 3.99 -19.88
N GLU A 49 8.38 3.72 -19.96
CA GLU A 49 7.46 4.33 -20.94
C GLU A 49 6.76 5.58 -20.35
N HIS A 50 7.54 6.61 -20.02
CA HIS A 50 7.09 7.80 -19.28
C HIS A 50 5.90 8.52 -19.94
N ASP A 51 5.93 8.78 -21.25
CA ASP A 51 4.84 9.47 -21.94
C ASP A 51 3.51 8.71 -21.85
N LYS A 52 3.56 7.37 -21.92
CA LYS A 52 2.38 6.52 -21.80
C LYS A 52 1.87 6.51 -20.36
N ALA A 53 2.77 6.48 -19.38
CA ALA A 53 2.41 6.58 -17.98
C ALA A 53 1.70 7.90 -17.68
N GLN A 54 2.24 9.01 -18.16
CA GLN A 54 1.65 10.34 -18.00
C GLN A 54 0.26 10.41 -18.62
N ALA A 55 0.05 9.83 -19.81
CA ALA A 55 -1.27 9.79 -20.44
C ALA A 55 -2.32 9.04 -19.60
N PHE A 56 -1.95 7.91 -18.96
CA PHE A 56 -2.85 7.19 -18.08
C PHE A 56 -3.10 7.93 -16.76
N ALA A 57 -2.06 8.46 -16.12
CA ALA A 57 -2.18 9.24 -14.88
C ALA A 57 -3.03 10.49 -15.09
N SER A 58 -2.83 11.21 -16.20
CA SER A 58 -3.64 12.39 -16.54
C SER A 58 -5.11 12.05 -16.72
N ARG A 59 -5.42 10.90 -17.33
CA ARG A 59 -6.82 10.43 -17.43
C ARG A 59 -7.43 10.11 -16.07
N ALA A 60 -6.66 9.53 -15.14
CA ALA A 60 -7.11 9.30 -13.77
C ALA A 60 -7.38 10.62 -13.03
N CYS A 61 -6.51 11.62 -13.23
CA CYS A 61 -6.62 12.95 -12.62
C CYS A 61 -7.76 13.81 -13.18
N ARG A 62 -8.39 13.41 -14.30
CA ARG A 62 -9.57 14.06 -14.88
C ARG A 62 -10.88 13.45 -14.39
N LEU A 63 -10.83 12.40 -13.57
CA LEU A 63 -12.04 11.90 -12.91
C LEU A 63 -12.59 13.00 -11.98
N PRO A 64 -13.92 13.06 -11.80
CA PRO A 64 -14.53 14.09 -10.97
C PRO A 64 -14.06 13.96 -9.52
N TYR A 65 -13.82 15.10 -8.88
CA TYR A 65 -13.71 15.18 -7.42
C TYR A 65 -15.01 14.72 -6.78
N ASP A 66 -14.91 14.01 -5.66
CA ASP A 66 -16.05 13.65 -4.86
C ASP A 66 -16.29 14.69 -3.78
N THR A 67 -17.33 15.52 -3.95
CA THR A 67 -17.67 16.58 -2.99
C THR A 67 -18.30 16.05 -1.70
N TYR A 68 -18.84 14.84 -1.69
CA TYR A 68 -19.47 14.26 -0.51
C TYR A 68 -18.40 13.64 0.40
N GLU A 69 -17.48 12.87 -0.19
CA GLU A 69 -16.34 12.29 0.51
C GLU A 69 -15.20 13.29 0.73
N ASP A 70 -15.26 14.46 0.08
CA ASP A 70 -14.21 15.49 0.09
C ASP A 70 -12.84 14.94 -0.36
N ILE A 71 -12.87 14.12 -1.42
CA ILE A 71 -11.71 13.33 -1.86
C ILE A 71 -11.63 13.29 -3.39
N HIS A 72 -10.39 13.35 -3.91
CA HIS A 72 -10.12 13.03 -5.30
C HIS A 72 -9.81 11.52 -5.50
N PRO A 73 -10.54 10.78 -6.37
CA PRO A 73 -10.38 9.33 -6.50
C PRO A 73 -8.95 8.87 -6.82
N ALA A 74 -8.23 9.61 -7.67
CA ALA A 74 -6.86 9.24 -8.05
C ALA A 74 -5.85 9.34 -6.89
N THR A 75 -5.93 10.37 -6.04
CA THR A 75 -5.00 10.53 -4.92
C THR A 75 -5.32 9.54 -3.82
N TYR A 76 -6.60 9.37 -3.51
CA TYR A 76 -7.07 8.37 -2.55
C TYR A 76 -6.64 6.96 -2.93
N TRP A 77 -6.79 6.57 -4.21
CA TRP A 77 -6.35 5.26 -4.65
C TRP A 77 -4.85 5.03 -4.40
N LEU A 78 -4.01 6.04 -4.64
CA LEU A 78 -2.56 5.91 -4.44
C LEU A 78 -2.20 5.74 -2.95
N GLU A 79 -2.83 6.51 -2.08
CA GLU A 79 -2.69 6.35 -0.63
C GLU A 79 -3.13 4.96 -0.18
N ALA A 80 -4.33 4.55 -0.60
CA ALA A 80 -4.89 3.24 -0.28
C ALA A 80 -4.03 2.09 -0.80
N GLU A 81 -3.49 2.20 -2.01
CA GLU A 81 -2.62 1.18 -2.60
C GLU A 81 -1.28 1.07 -1.85
N LEU A 82 -0.66 2.19 -1.50
CA LEU A 82 0.57 2.18 -0.72
C LEU A 82 0.34 1.63 0.70
N LEU A 83 -0.76 2.01 1.34
CA LEU A 83 -1.19 1.46 2.62
C LEU A 83 -1.39 -0.05 2.53
N ARG A 84 -2.14 -0.53 1.53
CA ARG A 84 -2.40 -1.95 1.29
C ARG A 84 -1.11 -2.74 1.09
N GLN A 85 -0.14 -2.20 0.35
CA GLN A 85 1.13 -2.88 0.14
C GLN A 85 1.94 -3.00 1.43
N LEU A 86 2.01 -1.94 2.23
CA LEU A 86 2.74 -1.95 3.49
C LEU A 86 2.04 -2.80 4.55
N SER A 87 0.71 -2.76 4.62
CA SER A 87 -0.07 -3.58 5.56
C SER A 87 0.12 -5.08 5.29
N VAL A 88 0.08 -5.50 4.02
CA VAL A 88 0.39 -6.88 3.61
C VAL A 88 1.79 -7.29 4.09
N GLN A 89 2.80 -6.42 3.93
CA GLN A 89 4.15 -6.72 4.40
C GLN A 89 4.24 -6.87 5.92
N ILE A 90 3.45 -6.11 6.69
CA ILE A 90 3.37 -6.21 8.14
C ILE A 90 2.65 -7.48 8.57
N GLU A 91 1.55 -7.83 7.90
CA GLU A 91 0.72 -9.01 8.24
C GLU A 91 1.44 -10.34 7.98
N TYR A 92 2.26 -10.39 6.93
CA TYR A 92 3.05 -11.58 6.60
C TYR A 92 4.48 -11.54 7.16
N ALA A 93 4.85 -10.49 7.91
CA ALA A 93 6.15 -10.42 8.58
C ALA A 93 6.23 -11.47 9.70
N LEU A 94 7.38 -12.14 9.81
CA LEU A 94 7.68 -12.95 10.99
C LEU A 94 7.85 -12.04 12.22
N ASP A 95 7.66 -12.61 13.42
CA ASP A 95 7.87 -11.89 14.68
C ASP A 95 9.26 -11.24 14.72
N GLY A 96 9.28 -9.91 14.83
CA GLY A 96 10.51 -9.12 14.87
C GLY A 96 11.11 -8.76 13.51
N ASP A 97 10.51 -9.19 12.39
CA ASP A 97 10.92 -8.72 11.06
C ASP A 97 10.54 -7.25 10.89
N THR A 98 11.57 -6.40 10.84
CA THR A 98 11.46 -4.95 10.73
C THR A 98 11.93 -4.42 9.38
N ARG A 99 12.21 -5.31 8.40
CA ARG A 99 12.71 -4.92 7.08
C ARG A 99 11.75 -3.98 6.33
N TRP A 100 10.45 -4.05 6.59
CA TRP A 100 9.47 -3.13 6.00
C TRP A 100 9.70 -1.67 6.43
N ILE A 101 10.19 -1.45 7.66
CA ILE A 101 10.57 -0.12 8.15
C ILE A 101 11.86 0.34 7.47
N ASP A 102 12.84 -0.56 7.34
CA ASP A 102 14.11 -0.26 6.67
C ASP A 102 13.88 0.13 5.19
N ARG A 103 12.95 -0.55 4.51
CA ARG A 103 12.51 -0.18 3.15
C ARG A 103 11.85 1.20 3.13
N SER A 104 10.95 1.47 4.08
CA SER A 104 10.27 2.77 4.18
C SER A 104 11.25 3.92 4.45
N GLU A 105 12.25 3.70 5.31
CA GLU A 105 13.33 4.63 5.61
C GLU A 105 14.18 4.91 4.36
N LYS A 106 14.58 3.85 3.64
CA LYS A 106 15.29 3.98 2.38
C LYS A 106 14.48 4.77 1.35
N LEU A 107 13.20 4.47 1.18
CA LEU A 107 12.32 5.21 0.26
C LEU A 107 12.25 6.69 0.62
N LEU A 108 12.04 7.03 1.90
CA LEU A 108 12.01 8.42 2.36
C LEU A 108 13.33 9.17 2.14
N SER A 109 14.45 8.45 2.03
CA SER A 109 15.75 9.04 1.63
C SER A 109 15.91 9.23 0.12
N GLU A 110 15.17 8.47 -0.69
CA GLU A 110 15.20 8.50 -2.16
C GLU A 110 14.17 9.49 -2.73
N VAL A 111 13.10 9.83 -1.99
CA VAL A 111 12.02 10.70 -2.45
C VAL A 111 11.83 11.96 -1.62
N THR A 112 11.32 13.02 -2.26
CA THR A 112 11.05 14.32 -1.62
C THR A 112 9.66 14.84 -2.03
N GLY A 113 9.26 15.98 -1.47
CA GLY A 113 8.01 16.65 -1.84
C GLY A 113 6.75 15.83 -1.51
N HIS A 114 5.77 15.87 -2.41
CA HIS A 114 4.46 15.26 -2.19
C HIS A 114 4.55 13.75 -1.95
N ALA A 115 5.35 13.02 -2.74
CA ALA A 115 5.49 11.58 -2.60
C ALA A 115 6.04 11.15 -1.23
N ALA A 116 7.00 11.90 -0.68
CA ALA A 116 7.47 11.70 0.69
C ALA A 116 6.37 11.97 1.72
N GLY A 117 5.56 13.01 1.50
CA GLY A 117 4.39 13.31 2.32
C GLY A 117 3.38 12.16 2.32
N VAL A 118 3.07 11.58 1.15
CA VAL A 118 2.15 10.43 1.02
C VAL A 118 2.63 9.25 1.84
N LEU A 119 3.91 8.89 1.69
CA LEU A 119 4.49 7.80 2.45
C LEU A 119 4.43 8.06 3.97
N ARG A 120 4.69 9.29 4.42
CA ARG A 120 4.56 9.66 5.85
C ARG A 120 3.12 9.54 6.36
N THR A 121 2.13 9.98 5.58
CA THR A 121 0.71 9.81 5.91
C THR A 121 0.37 8.34 6.09
N VAL A 122 0.78 7.49 5.15
CA VAL A 122 0.52 6.05 5.21
C VAL A 122 1.19 5.40 6.43
N LEU A 123 2.45 5.77 6.72
CA LEU A 123 3.15 5.28 7.92
C LEU A 123 2.44 5.72 9.21
N ASN A 124 1.87 6.92 9.24
CA ASN A 124 1.07 7.39 10.37
C ASN A 124 -0.24 6.59 10.50
N SER A 125 -0.93 6.27 9.40
CA SER A 125 -2.12 5.41 9.45
C SER A 125 -1.78 4.02 10.01
N LEU A 126 -0.69 3.40 9.53
CA LEU A 126 -0.23 2.10 10.06
C LEU A 126 0.08 2.17 11.56
N LEU A 127 0.69 3.26 12.02
CA LEU A 127 0.98 3.45 13.45
C LEU A 127 -0.29 3.54 14.30
N VAL A 128 -1.37 4.09 13.76
CA VAL A 128 -2.68 4.17 14.44
C VAL A 128 -3.38 2.81 14.43
N ASP A 129 -3.31 2.09 13.31
CA ASP A 129 -4.08 0.86 13.08
C ASP A 129 -3.44 -0.40 13.70
N TYR A 130 -2.12 -0.41 13.91
CA TYR A 130 -1.38 -1.56 14.40
C TYR A 130 -0.71 -1.30 15.75
N ALA A 131 -0.73 -2.32 16.62
CA ALA A 131 0.00 -2.31 17.88
C ALA A 131 1.45 -2.75 17.66
N PHE A 132 2.40 -1.79 17.68
CA PHE A 132 3.82 -2.09 17.49
C PHE A 132 4.63 -2.08 18.81
N PRO A 133 5.74 -2.86 18.86
CA PRO A 133 6.73 -2.74 19.93
C PRO A 133 7.33 -1.31 20.03
N GLN A 134 7.68 -0.87 21.24
CA GLN A 134 8.23 0.47 21.48
C GLN A 134 9.45 0.87 20.63
N PRO A 135 10.40 -0.03 20.29
CA PRO A 135 11.46 0.30 19.34
C PRO A 135 10.94 0.68 17.94
N VAL A 136 9.92 -0.02 17.44
CA VAL A 136 9.29 0.24 16.14
C VAL A 136 8.52 1.57 16.17
N VAL A 137 7.72 1.80 17.21
CA VAL A 137 6.98 3.07 17.40
C VAL A 137 7.93 4.28 17.34
N ARG A 138 9.08 4.21 18.04
CA ARG A 138 10.08 5.28 18.02
C ARG A 138 10.65 5.53 16.62
N ARG A 139 10.94 4.48 15.86
CA ARG A 139 11.41 4.61 14.47
C ARG A 139 10.34 5.23 13.58
N LEU A 140 9.09 4.79 13.70
CA LEU A 140 7.96 5.35 12.94
C LEU A 140 7.77 6.84 13.23
N HIS A 141 7.79 7.25 14.50
CA HIS A 141 7.74 8.69 14.84
C HIS A 141 8.86 9.50 14.19
N GLN A 142 10.08 8.96 14.14
CA GLN A 142 11.22 9.63 13.48
C GLN A 142 11.01 9.75 11.96
N LEU A 143 10.50 8.71 11.31
CA LEU A 143 10.25 8.69 9.86
C LEU A 143 9.08 9.60 9.46
N ILE A 144 8.01 9.58 10.24
CA ILE A 144 6.82 10.42 10.04
C ILE A 144 7.21 11.90 10.22
N GLY A 145 7.86 12.22 11.36
CA GLY A 145 8.25 13.57 11.72
C GLY A 145 7.09 14.58 11.70
N ASP A 146 7.42 15.87 11.67
CA ASP A 146 6.44 16.97 11.55
C ASP A 146 6.24 17.40 10.08
N GLY A 147 6.32 16.45 9.15
CA GLY A 147 6.23 16.73 7.72
C GLY A 147 4.90 17.39 7.32
N PRO A 148 4.88 18.22 6.26
CA PRO A 148 3.63 18.73 5.72
C PRO A 148 2.72 17.56 5.32
N ARG A 149 1.43 17.65 5.68
CA ARG A 149 0.44 16.68 5.20
C ARG A 149 0.26 16.88 3.69
N PRO A 150 0.46 15.84 2.87
CA PRO A 150 0.47 15.93 1.41
C PRO A 150 -0.89 16.29 0.80
N PHE A 151 -2.00 16.05 1.50
CA PHE A 151 -3.35 16.18 0.96
C PHE A 151 -4.21 17.10 1.83
N ALA A 152 -4.28 18.35 1.40
CA ALA A 152 -5.43 19.21 1.62
C ALA A 152 -5.85 19.71 0.23
N ASP A 153 -6.15 18.77 -0.68
CA ASP A 153 -6.68 19.10 -2.00
C ASP A 153 -8.20 19.22 -1.85
N ASP A 154 -8.69 20.45 -1.72
CA ASP A 154 -10.13 20.78 -1.69
C ASP A 154 -10.83 20.58 -3.05
N GLY A 155 -10.17 19.88 -3.99
CA GLY A 155 -10.65 19.60 -5.33
C GLY A 155 -10.53 20.78 -6.31
N THR A 156 -10.19 21.98 -5.83
CA THR A 156 -10.26 23.21 -6.64
C THR A 156 -8.94 23.95 -6.80
N THR A 157 -7.96 23.67 -5.95
CA THR A 157 -6.70 24.41 -5.89
C THR A 157 -5.57 23.81 -6.74
N VAL A 158 -5.59 22.49 -6.97
CA VAL A 158 -4.52 21.78 -7.70
C VAL A 158 -4.91 21.55 -9.15
N SER A 159 -4.05 21.95 -10.09
CA SER A 159 -4.28 21.70 -11.52
C SER A 159 -4.19 20.21 -11.86
N VAL A 160 -4.86 19.78 -12.94
CA VAL A 160 -4.76 18.39 -13.43
C VAL A 160 -3.30 18.01 -13.73
N GLU A 161 -2.47 18.95 -14.21
CA GLU A 161 -1.06 18.72 -14.51
C GLU A 161 -0.26 18.45 -13.24
N GLU A 162 -0.39 19.29 -12.21
CA GLU A 162 0.26 19.10 -10.91
C GLU A 162 -0.20 17.79 -10.25
N ARG A 163 -1.50 17.49 -10.29
CA ARG A 163 -2.04 16.23 -9.77
C ARG A 163 -1.51 15.02 -10.54
N THR A 164 -1.32 15.15 -11.85
CA THR A 164 -0.72 14.12 -12.70
C THR A 164 0.72 13.86 -12.28
N GLN A 165 1.52 14.91 -12.11
CA GLN A 165 2.91 14.78 -11.68
C GLN A 165 3.00 14.13 -10.30
N LEU A 166 2.16 14.55 -9.35
CA LEU A 166 2.06 13.93 -8.03
C LEU A 166 1.75 12.44 -8.14
N CYS A 167 0.77 12.05 -8.97
CA CYS A 167 0.43 10.65 -9.17
C CYS A 167 1.63 9.85 -9.70
N LEU A 168 2.38 10.40 -10.66
CA LEU A 168 3.57 9.75 -11.19
C LEU A 168 4.67 9.58 -10.12
N ASP A 169 4.91 10.61 -9.31
CA ASP A 169 5.91 10.56 -8.24
C ASP A 169 5.56 9.49 -7.19
N VAL A 170 4.28 9.37 -6.80
CA VAL A 170 3.83 8.33 -5.87
C VAL A 170 3.87 6.95 -6.50
N LEU A 171 3.53 6.81 -7.79
CA LEU A 171 3.65 5.54 -8.49
C LEU A 171 5.11 5.05 -8.57
N LEU A 172 6.09 5.96 -8.66
CA LEU A 172 7.51 5.60 -8.57
C LEU A 172 7.84 5.05 -7.18
N VAL A 173 7.33 5.66 -6.10
CA VAL A 173 7.47 5.11 -4.73
C VAL A 173 6.86 3.71 -4.63
N ILE A 174 5.65 3.51 -5.16
CA ILE A 174 4.96 2.22 -5.15
C ILE A 174 5.78 1.16 -5.90
N ASN A 175 6.22 1.45 -7.13
CA ASN A 175 7.04 0.52 -7.91
C ASN A 175 8.35 0.19 -7.19
N ARG A 176 8.99 1.20 -6.60
CA ARG A 176 10.24 1.02 -5.85
C ARG A 176 10.04 0.18 -4.59
N GLN A 177 8.93 0.36 -3.87
CA GLN A 177 8.59 -0.46 -2.71
C GLN A 177 8.39 -1.94 -3.09
N LEU A 178 7.69 -2.20 -4.20
CA LEU A 178 7.50 -3.55 -4.73
C LEU A 178 8.83 -4.19 -5.13
N GLU A 179 9.72 -3.43 -5.76
CA GLU A 179 11.05 -3.90 -6.14
C GLU A 179 11.86 -4.31 -4.91
N LEU A 180 11.92 -3.46 -3.88
CA LEU A 180 12.63 -3.76 -2.63
C LEU A 180 12.05 -5.00 -1.94
N TYR A 181 10.72 -5.10 -1.86
CA TYR A 181 10.06 -6.27 -1.29
C TYR A 181 10.36 -7.56 -2.06
N ARG A 182 10.38 -7.50 -3.40
CA ARG A 182 10.75 -8.64 -4.26
C ARG A 182 12.18 -9.10 -3.99
N ILE A 183 13.13 -8.17 -3.88
CA ILE A 183 14.55 -8.48 -3.59
C ILE A 183 14.68 -9.24 -2.27
N ASP A 184 14.02 -8.77 -1.22
CA ASP A 184 14.07 -9.44 0.09
C ASP A 184 13.42 -10.84 0.04
N THR A 185 12.29 -10.96 -0.66
CA THR A 185 11.60 -12.25 -0.84
C THR A 185 12.46 -13.26 -1.61
N GLU A 186 13.15 -12.82 -2.67
CA GLU A 186 14.06 -13.66 -3.45
C GLU A 186 15.27 -14.10 -2.61
N ALA A 187 15.80 -13.22 -1.77
CA ALA A 187 16.88 -13.54 -0.85
C ALA A 187 16.45 -14.59 0.20
N ASP A 188 15.26 -14.43 0.77
CA ASP A 188 14.71 -15.40 1.73
C ASP A 188 14.48 -16.77 1.08
N LEU A 189 13.93 -16.80 -0.14
CA LEU A 189 13.71 -18.03 -0.88
C LEU A 189 15.03 -18.76 -1.18
N ALA A 190 16.06 -18.03 -1.62
CA ALA A 190 17.38 -18.58 -1.88
C ALA A 190 18.03 -19.15 -0.60
N SER A 191 17.93 -18.41 0.52
CA SER A 191 18.42 -18.87 1.82
C SER A 191 17.71 -20.15 2.29
N ASN A 192 16.38 -20.19 2.18
CA ASN A 192 15.59 -21.35 2.56
C ASN A 192 15.91 -22.58 1.69
N GLN A 193 16.08 -22.38 0.38
CA GLN A 193 16.48 -23.48 -0.52
C GLN A 193 17.85 -24.05 -0.13
N ALA A 194 18.83 -23.19 0.19
CA ALA A 194 20.15 -23.64 0.63
C ALA A 194 20.09 -24.46 1.93
N GLN A 195 19.22 -24.08 2.87
CA GLN A 195 19.01 -24.85 4.11
C GLN A 195 18.37 -26.22 3.84
N ILE A 196 17.39 -26.29 2.92
CA ILE A 196 16.76 -27.54 2.50
C ILE A 196 17.81 -28.47 1.90
N ASP A 197 18.67 -27.96 1.02
CA ASP A 197 19.71 -28.76 0.36
C ASP A 197 20.69 -29.36 1.39
N VAL A 198 21.09 -28.59 2.41
CA VAL A 198 21.94 -29.08 3.50
C VAL A 198 21.27 -30.19 4.31
N ILE A 199 19.98 -30.02 4.64
CA ILE A 199 19.22 -31.03 5.38
C ILE A 199 19.08 -32.32 4.56
N GLN A 200 18.77 -32.20 3.27
CA GLN A 200 18.65 -33.34 2.37
C GLN A 200 19.97 -34.09 2.22
N ALA A 201 21.09 -33.38 2.05
CA ALA A 201 22.42 -34.00 2.01
C ALA A 201 22.71 -34.77 3.31
N ARG A 202 22.37 -34.18 4.47
CA ARG A 202 22.57 -34.85 5.76
C ARG A 202 21.69 -36.09 5.93
N LEU A 203 20.46 -36.04 5.45
CA LEU A 203 19.56 -37.21 5.46
C LEU A 203 20.12 -38.34 4.60
N GLN A 204 20.60 -38.04 3.39
CA GLN A 204 21.23 -39.02 2.51
C GLN A 204 22.47 -39.67 3.16
N GLU A 205 23.31 -38.89 3.85
CA GLU A 205 24.45 -39.44 4.60
C GLU A 205 24.01 -40.39 5.72
N LEU A 206 22.95 -40.05 6.45
CA LEU A 206 22.42 -40.89 7.53
C LEU A 206 21.80 -42.18 7.00
N GLU A 207 21.06 -42.10 5.91
CA GLU A 207 20.49 -43.26 5.22
C GLU A 207 21.59 -44.20 4.72
N ALA A 208 22.65 -43.65 4.11
CA ALA A 208 23.81 -44.43 3.66
C ALA A 208 24.53 -45.13 4.83
N ARG A 209 24.67 -44.45 5.97
CA ARG A 209 25.28 -45.04 7.20
C ARG A 209 24.40 -46.14 7.79
N ALA A 210 23.09 -45.95 7.82
CA ALA A 210 22.16 -46.96 8.33
C ALA A 210 22.18 -48.21 7.46
N ALA A 211 22.21 -48.05 6.13
CA ALA A 211 22.32 -49.17 5.18
C ALA A 211 23.61 -49.98 5.39
N ALA A 212 24.75 -49.31 5.62
CA ALA A 212 26.02 -49.99 5.84
C ALA A 212 26.12 -50.74 7.20
N GLY A 213 25.34 -50.34 8.20
CA GLY A 213 25.34 -50.94 9.53
C GLY A 213 24.48 -52.20 9.69
N HIS A 214 23.76 -52.63 8.65
CA HIS A 214 22.91 -53.84 8.67
C HIS A 214 23.56 -55.10 8.06
N ASP A 215 24.79 -54.99 7.52
CA ASP A 215 25.54 -56.11 6.92
C ASP A 215 26.56 -56.77 7.88
N THR A 216 26.51 -56.46 9.17
CA THR A 216 27.35 -57.08 10.22
C THR A 216 26.52 -57.83 11.25
#